data_AF-G4ZLV5-F1
#
_entry.id   AF-G4ZLV5-F1
#
_cell.length_a   1.000
_cell.length_b   1.000
_cell.length_c   1.000
_cell.angle_alpha   90.00
_cell.angle_beta   90.00
_cell.angle_gamma   90.00
#
_symmetry.space_group_name_H-M   'P 1'
#
loop_
_entity.id
_entity.type
_entity.pdbx_description
1 polymer ?
#
loop_
_entity_poly.entity_id
_entity_poly.type
_entity_poly.pdbx_seq_one_letter_code
_entity_poly.pdbx_strand_id
1 'polypeptide(L)'
;LTHVRVEKLPPNTTAKMQPRDQGIIYCVKREVLTQKMMHALGYIGESCDDAYTVDLLTAMKWCESAWDNVSASTIQKCWLHSTLISKSGVSFILN
;
A
#
# COMPACT_ATOMS: atom_id res chain seq x y z
N LEU A 1 14.28 23.26 2.95
CA LEU A 1 14.45 21.89 3.50
C LEU A 1 15.70 21.85 4.38
N THR A 2 15.70 22.52 5.53
CA THR A 2 16.86 22.55 6.44
C THR A 2 16.84 21.42 7.48
N HIS A 3 15.73 20.68 7.58
CA HIS A 3 15.50 19.64 8.60
C HIS A 3 15.11 18.28 8.00
N VAL A 4 15.51 18.02 6.74
CA VAL A 4 15.26 16.73 6.07
C VAL A 4 16.59 16.13 5.67
N ARG A 5 16.83 14.89 6.08
CA ARG A 5 18.01 14.10 5.69
C ARG A 5 17.59 13.06 4.66
N VAL A 6 18.29 13.02 3.53
CA VAL A 6 18.05 12.06 2.46
C VAL A 6 19.11 10.97 2.54
N GLU A 7 18.68 9.72 2.65
CA GLU A 7 19.56 8.54 2.65
C GLU A 7 19.61 7.93 1.25
N LYS A 8 20.81 7.59 0.78
CA LYS A 8 21.00 6.90 -0.50
C LYS A 8 21.08 5.40 -0.26
N LEU A 9 20.21 4.64 -0.93
CA LEU A 9 20.27 3.18 -0.91
C LEU A 9 21.24 2.67 -1.98
N PRO A 10 21.85 1.49 -1.79
CA PRO A 10 22.66 0.87 -2.83
C PRO A 10 21.82 0.60 -4.09
N PRO A 11 22.44 0.61 -5.28
CA PRO A 11 21.72 0.32 -6.52
C PRO A 11 21.07 -1.08 -6.48
N ASN A 12 19.93 -1.22 -7.16
CA ASN A 12 19.18 -2.48 -7.29
C ASN A 12 18.70 -3.11 -5.97
N THR A 13 18.50 -2.30 -4.93
CA THR A 13 18.02 -2.80 -3.61
C THR A 13 16.59 -2.41 -3.27
N THR A 14 15.85 -1.74 -4.17
CA THR A 14 14.47 -1.25 -3.95
C THR A 14 13.57 -2.30 -3.30
N ALA A 15 13.43 -3.47 -3.93
CA ALA A 15 12.58 -4.55 -3.44
C ALA A 15 13.03 -5.16 -2.10
N LYS A 16 14.29 -4.95 -1.68
CA LYS A 16 14.85 -5.51 -0.44
C LYS A 16 14.87 -4.50 0.71
N MET A 17 15.15 -3.24 0.41
CA MET A 17 15.46 -2.23 1.43
C MET A 17 14.41 -1.13 1.53
N GLN A 18 13.49 -0.97 0.57
CA GLN A 18 12.44 0.04 0.71
C GLN A 18 11.23 -0.53 1.47
N PRO A 19 10.81 0.09 2.59
CA PRO A 19 9.64 -0.35 3.37
C PRO A 19 8.37 -0.46 2.52
N ARG A 20 8.27 0.41 1.51
CA ARG A 20 7.16 0.43 0.54
C ARG A 20 6.99 -0.92 -0.15
N ASP A 21 8.09 -1.55 -0.55
CA ASP A 21 8.13 -2.85 -1.21
C ASP A 21 8.16 -4.03 -0.22
N GLN A 22 8.30 -3.79 1.08
CA GLN A 22 8.24 -4.83 2.13
C GLN A 22 6.82 -5.22 2.56
N GLY A 23 5.80 -4.83 1.80
CA GLY A 23 4.41 -5.27 2.04
C GLY A 23 3.37 -4.16 1.94
N ILE A 24 3.76 -2.88 2.05
CA ILE A 24 2.81 -1.76 1.98
C ILE A 24 2.09 -1.73 0.62
N ILE A 25 2.82 -1.78 -0.50
CA ILE A 25 2.22 -1.84 -1.85
C ILE A 25 1.32 -3.07 -1.99
N TYR A 26 1.75 -4.21 -1.46
CA TYR A 26 0.97 -5.44 -1.53
C TYR A 26 -0.38 -5.29 -0.81
N CYS A 27 -0.38 -4.74 0.41
CA CYS A 27 -1.60 -4.53 1.18
C CYS A 27 -2.59 -3.61 0.45
N VAL A 28 -2.11 -2.48 -0.08
CA VAL A 28 -2.96 -1.55 -0.84
C VAL A 28 -3.52 -2.21 -2.09
N LYS A 29 -2.67 -2.87 -2.90
CA LYS A 29 -3.11 -3.55 -4.13
C LYS A 29 -4.13 -4.64 -3.84
N ARG A 30 -3.92 -5.43 -2.79
CA ARG A 30 -4.84 -6.50 -2.39
C ARG A 30 -6.22 -5.93 -2.09
N GLU A 31 -6.29 -4.85 -1.34
CA GLU A 31 -7.56 -4.23 -0.97
C GLU A 31 -8.29 -3.63 -2.17
N VAL A 32 -7.58 -2.91 -3.06
CA VAL A 32 -8.15 -2.41 -4.32
C VAL A 32 -8.67 -3.55 -5.19
N LEU A 33 -7.94 -4.69 -5.27
CA LEU A 33 -8.40 -5.86 -6.03
C LEU A 33 -9.63 -6.51 -5.40
N THR A 34 -9.73 -6.56 -4.08
CA THR A 34 -10.94 -7.03 -3.38
C THR A 34 -12.13 -6.15 -3.74
N GLN A 35 -11.98 -4.82 -3.67
CA GLN A 35 -13.07 -3.87 -4.01
C GLN A 35 -13.47 -4.00 -5.47
N LYS A 36 -12.50 -4.16 -6.38
CA LYS A 36 -12.75 -4.43 -7.80
C LYS A 36 -13.53 -5.72 -8.03
N MET A 37 -13.20 -6.79 -7.31
CA MET A 37 -13.94 -8.06 -7.42
C MET A 37 -15.37 -7.93 -6.86
N MET A 38 -15.53 -7.29 -5.70
CA MET A 38 -16.86 -7.05 -5.11
C MET A 38 -17.75 -6.20 -6.02
N HIS A 39 -17.17 -5.20 -6.70
CA HIS A 39 -17.87 -4.41 -7.70
C HIS A 39 -18.38 -5.28 -8.86
N ALA A 40 -17.50 -6.12 -9.42
CA ALA A 40 -17.85 -7.00 -10.53
C ALA A 40 -18.92 -8.04 -10.15
N LEU A 41 -18.88 -8.57 -8.92
CA LEU A 41 -19.91 -9.47 -8.40
C LEU A 41 -21.29 -8.81 -8.36
N GLY A 42 -21.37 -7.48 -8.20
CA GLY A 42 -22.62 -6.73 -8.19
C GLY A 42 -23.37 -6.76 -9.52
N TYR A 43 -22.69 -7.02 -10.64
CA TYR A 43 -23.28 -7.11 -11.97
C TYR A 43 -23.60 -8.55 -12.41
N ILE A 44 -23.43 -9.55 -11.53
CA ILE A 44 -23.80 -10.92 -11.86
C ILE A 44 -25.31 -10.99 -12.13
N GLY A 45 -25.67 -11.42 -13.34
CA GLY A 45 -27.07 -11.50 -13.78
C GLY A 45 -27.58 -10.28 -14.53
N GLU A 46 -26.76 -9.23 -14.65
CA GLU A 46 -27.02 -8.07 -15.51
C GLU A 46 -26.29 -8.22 -16.85
N SER A 47 -26.86 -7.65 -17.92
CA SER A 47 -26.16 -7.51 -19.20
C SER A 47 -25.19 -6.33 -19.10
N CYS A 48 -23.96 -6.60 -18.66
CA CYS A 48 -22.88 -5.62 -18.57
C CYS A 48 -21.74 -6.02 -19.52
N ASP A 49 -21.28 -5.08 -20.35
CA ASP A 49 -20.18 -5.31 -21.30
C ASP A 49 -18.82 -5.51 -20.61
N ASP A 50 -18.59 -4.80 -19.50
CA ASP A 50 -17.42 -4.98 -18.63
C ASP A 50 -17.72 -4.64 -17.17
N ALA A 51 -17.99 -5.68 -16.37
CA ALA A 51 -18.28 -5.58 -14.94
C ALA A 51 -17.10 -5.07 -14.09
N TYR A 52 -15.91 -4.93 -14.68
CA TYR A 52 -14.71 -4.45 -13.99
C TYR A 52 -14.39 -2.98 -14.26
N THR A 53 -15.08 -2.34 -15.19
CA THR A 53 -14.85 -0.93 -15.53
C THR A 53 -15.37 -0.04 -14.41
N VAL A 54 -14.51 0.89 -13.96
CA VAL A 54 -14.85 1.92 -12.99
C VAL A 54 -14.30 3.27 -13.44
N ASP A 55 -14.97 4.35 -13.05
CA ASP A 55 -14.48 5.69 -13.30
C ASP A 55 -13.29 6.03 -12.37
N LEU A 56 -12.56 7.08 -12.75
CA LEU A 56 -11.33 7.49 -12.05
C LEU A 56 -11.59 7.88 -10.59
N LEU A 57 -12.72 8.53 -10.28
CA LEU A 57 -13.04 8.94 -8.91
C LEU A 57 -13.28 7.73 -8.02
N THR A 58 -13.99 6.71 -8.52
CA THR A 58 -14.19 5.45 -7.81
C THR A 58 -12.86 4.75 -7.54
N ALA A 59 -11.99 4.65 -8.55
CA ALA A 59 -10.66 4.05 -8.39
C ALA A 59 -9.80 4.80 -7.36
N MET A 60 -9.84 6.14 -7.33
CA MET A 60 -9.14 6.97 -6.34
C MET A 60 -9.65 6.72 -4.92
N LYS A 61 -10.98 6.67 -4.73
CA LYS A 61 -11.60 6.37 -3.43
C LYS A 61 -11.22 4.98 -2.92
N TRP A 62 -11.11 3.99 -3.81
CA TRP A 62 -10.63 2.66 -3.44
C TRP A 62 -9.18 2.68 -2.99
N CYS A 63 -8.32 3.45 -3.66
CA CYS A 63 -6.92 3.62 -3.24
C CYS A 63 -6.79 4.32 -1.88
N GLU A 64 -7.59 5.35 -1.63
CA GLU A 64 -7.64 6.07 -0.35
C GLU A 64 -8.09 5.12 0.78
N SER A 65 -9.23 4.45 0.61
CA SER A 65 -9.71 3.47 1.59
C SER A 65 -8.72 2.33 1.81
N ALA A 66 -8.06 1.85 0.75
CA ALA A 66 -7.04 0.82 0.85
C ALA A 66 -5.80 1.28 1.64
N TRP A 67 -5.43 2.55 1.54
CA TRP A 67 -4.35 3.14 2.31
C TRP A 67 -4.73 3.26 3.79
N ASP A 68 -5.92 3.77 4.10
CA ASP A 68 -6.40 3.93 5.48
C ASP A 68 -6.52 2.59 6.22
N ASN A 69 -6.81 1.52 5.49
CA ASN A 69 -6.87 0.16 6.03
C ASN A 69 -5.48 -0.48 6.28
N VAL A 70 -4.38 0.15 5.85
CA VAL A 70 -3.03 -0.35 6.19
C VAL A 70 -2.71 -0.02 7.65
N SER A 71 -2.80 -1.04 8.52
CA SER A 71 -2.55 -0.85 9.94
C SER A 71 -1.14 -0.29 10.23
N ALA A 72 -1.02 0.54 11.27
CA ALA A 72 0.28 1.01 11.76
C ALA A 72 1.24 -0.15 12.06
N SER A 73 0.73 -1.28 12.57
CA SER A 73 1.54 -2.48 12.82
C SER A 73 2.11 -3.12 11.55
N THR A 74 1.37 -3.05 10.44
CA THR A 74 1.84 -3.50 9.11
C THR A 74 2.96 -2.60 8.64
N ILE A 75 2.77 -1.28 8.71
CA ILE A 75 3.79 -0.29 8.36
C ILE A 75 5.04 -0.54 9.20
N GLN A 76 4.89 -0.73 10.51
CA GLN A 76 5.97 -1.04 11.45
C GLN A 76 6.80 -2.26 10.99
N LYS A 77 6.12 -3.36 10.69
CA LYS A 77 6.75 -4.61 10.24
C LYS A 77 7.48 -4.43 8.92
N CYS A 78 6.89 -3.70 7.96
CA CYS A 78 7.52 -3.41 6.68
C CYS A 78 8.83 -2.62 6.86
N TRP A 79 8.83 -1.63 7.74
CA TRP A 79 10.04 -0.88 8.07
C TRP A 79 11.11 -1.75 8.76
N LEU A 80 10.71 -2.62 9.70
CA LEU A 80 11.64 -3.57 10.32
C LEU A 80 12.24 -4.55 9.31
N HIS A 81 11.42 -5.04 8.37
CA HIS A 81 11.87 -5.93 7.29
C HIS A 81 12.81 -5.25 6.30
N SER A 82 12.68 -3.93 6.13
CA SER A 82 13.50 -3.14 5.20
C SER A 82 14.97 -3.06 5.62
N THR A 83 15.32 -3.51 6.82
CA THR A 83 16.66 -3.44 7.45
C THR A 83 17.22 -2.01 7.62
N LEU A 84 16.44 -0.97 7.28
CA LEU A 84 16.85 0.43 7.44
C LEU A 84 16.78 0.92 8.89
N ILE A 85 15.96 0.27 9.72
CA ILE A 85 15.78 0.64 11.12
C ILE A 85 15.86 -0.59 12.02
N SER A 86 16.46 -0.44 13.19
CA SER A 86 16.46 -1.47 14.24
C SER A 86 15.17 -1.42 15.05
N LYS A 87 14.85 -2.49 15.79
CA LYS A 87 13.68 -2.54 16.69
C LYS A 87 13.61 -1.37 17.68
N SER A 88 14.75 -0.82 18.11
CA SER A 88 14.82 0.33 19.00
C SER A 88 14.50 1.68 18.33
N GLY A 89 14.58 1.78 17.00
CA GLY A 89 14.31 3.02 16.25
C GLY A 89 12.86 3.19 15.81
N VAL A 90 11.99 2.20 16.02
CA VAL A 90 10.65 2.18 15.40
C VAL A 90 9.59 2.92 16.20
N SER A 91 9.77 3.04 17.52
CA SER A 91 8.85 3.79 18.40
C SER A 91 8.73 5.26 18.03
N PHE A 92 9.69 5.82 17.28
CA PHE A 92 9.70 7.21 16.83
C PHE A 92 8.86 7.46 15.56
N ILE A 93 8.55 6.43 14.76
CA ILE A 93 7.93 6.60 13.43
C ILE A 93 6.40 6.59 13.48
N LEU A 94 5.81 6.06 14.55
CA LEU A 94 4.36 5.78 14.64
C LEU A 94 3.66 6.47 15.82
N ASN A 95 4.35 7.39 16.51
CA ASN A 95 3.76 8.36 17.44
C ASN A 95 3.62 9.71 16.73
#